data_AF-A0A445HEC9-F1
#
_entry.id   AF-A0A445HEC9-F1
#
_cell.length_a   1.000
_cell.length_b   1.000
_cell.length_c   1.000
_cell.angle_alpha   90.00
_cell.angle_beta   90.00
_cell.angle_gamma   90.00
#
_symmetry.space_group_name_H-M   'P 1'
#
loop_
_entity.id
_entity.type
_entity.pdbx_description
1 polymer ?
#
loop_
_entity_poly.entity_id
_entity_poly.type
_entity_poly.pdbx_seq_one_letter_code
_entity_poly.pdbx_strand_id
1 'polypeptide(L)'
;MAIPSLVNQPLAFSFSFLLFLALCTPLAANNTDFGGSACLKVSPTHFAGSVTEVITAIRQVASILSRFSPPFANFRLATALADCLDLLDLSSDVLSWALSASQNPKGKHNSTGNLSSDLRTWLSAALAHPETCMEGLEGTNSIVKGLVSAGIGQVVSLVEQLLAQVVPVQDQFDDASSKGQFPLWVKPKEKKLLQSIGMTAADVTVALDGSGNYAKIMDAVLAAPDYSMKRFVILVKKGVYVENVEIKRKKWNIMMVGEGMDSTIISGNRSVVDGWTTFRSATFAVSGRGFIARDISFQNTAGPEKHQAVALRSDTDLSVFFRCGIFGYQDSLYTHTMRQFFRECTITGTVDYIFGDATAVFQNCFLRVKKGLPNQKNTITAHGRKDPNEPTGFSFQFCNITADSDLVPWVSSTQSYLGRPWKSYSRTVFMQSYMSEVIRGEGWLEWNGNFALETLYYGEYMNTGAGAGLANRVKWPGYHPFNDSNQASNFTVAQFIEGNLWLPSTGVTYTAGLIL
;
A
#
# COMPACT_ATOMS: atom_id res chain seq x y z
N MET A 1 36.18 50.96 -58.39
CA MET A 1 37.22 51.99 -58.58
C MET A 1 36.55 53.35 -58.45
N ALA A 2 37.15 54.28 -57.70
CA ALA A 2 36.67 55.61 -57.28
C ALA A 2 35.88 55.70 -55.93
N ILE A 3 36.64 56.03 -54.89
CA ILE A 3 36.33 56.88 -53.71
C ILE A 3 36.80 58.30 -54.15
N PRO A 4 36.19 59.46 -53.80
CA PRO A 4 36.07 60.04 -52.44
C PRO A 4 34.84 60.99 -52.28
N SER A 5 34.57 61.82 -51.26
CA SER A 5 35.31 62.48 -50.18
C SER A 5 34.31 63.23 -49.25
N LEU A 6 34.58 63.18 -47.95
CA LEU A 6 34.64 64.27 -46.95
C LEU A 6 33.47 65.29 -46.69
N VAL A 7 33.15 65.36 -45.38
CA VAL A 7 33.06 66.58 -44.51
C VAL A 7 31.71 67.30 -44.35
N ASN A 8 31.11 67.20 -43.14
CA ASN A 8 30.90 68.31 -42.20
C ASN A 8 30.16 67.89 -40.91
N GLN A 9 30.74 68.21 -39.76
CA GLN A 9 30.10 68.42 -38.44
C GLN A 9 29.69 69.92 -38.31
N PRO A 10 29.12 70.46 -37.20
CA PRO A 10 28.50 69.87 -36.00
C PRO A 10 27.13 70.51 -35.67
N LEU A 11 26.43 70.02 -34.63
CA LEU A 11 25.65 70.90 -33.74
C LEU A 11 25.60 70.29 -32.33
N ALA A 12 26.04 71.11 -31.38
CA ALA A 12 26.28 70.79 -29.99
C ALA A 12 24.99 70.78 -29.17
N PHE A 13 24.89 69.87 -28.21
CA PHE A 13 24.17 70.10 -26.95
C PHE A 13 24.88 69.36 -25.80
N SER A 14 25.60 70.14 -25.00
CA SER A 14 25.72 70.09 -23.53
C SER A 14 24.58 69.33 -22.83
N PHE A 15 24.70 68.61 -21.71
CA PHE A 15 25.69 68.54 -20.64
C PHE A 15 25.28 67.33 -19.75
N SER A 16 26.25 66.58 -19.23
CA SER A 16 26.33 66.14 -17.82
C SER A 16 27.04 64.81 -17.67
N PHE A 17 28.16 64.92 -16.97
CA PHE A 17 29.17 63.94 -16.67
C PHE A 17 28.75 63.18 -15.41
N LEU A 18 28.56 61.86 -15.50
CA LEU A 18 28.60 60.96 -14.33
C LEU A 18 29.47 59.76 -14.73
N LEU A 19 30.72 59.84 -14.29
CA LEU A 19 31.76 58.84 -14.44
C LEU A 19 31.59 57.79 -13.34
N PHE A 20 31.24 56.54 -13.66
CA PHE A 20 31.55 55.39 -12.81
C PHE A 20 31.91 54.16 -13.66
N LEU A 21 33.21 53.93 -13.71
CA LEU A 21 33.98 52.69 -13.91
C LEU A 21 33.26 51.46 -14.49
N ALA A 22 33.71 51.08 -15.69
CA ALA A 22 33.50 49.78 -16.31
C ALA A 22 34.26 48.67 -15.57
N LEU A 23 33.53 47.60 -15.24
CA LEU A 23 34.09 46.26 -15.07
C LEU A 23 33.32 45.32 -15.99
N CYS A 24 34.04 44.75 -16.95
CA CYS A 24 33.55 43.80 -17.95
C CYS A 24 32.83 42.61 -17.29
N THR A 25 31.59 42.34 -17.72
CA THR A 25 30.97 41.02 -17.56
C THR A 25 30.43 40.59 -18.93
N PRO A 26 30.65 39.34 -19.36
CA PRO A 26 30.29 38.91 -20.70
C PRO A 26 28.77 38.65 -20.79
N LEU A 27 28.18 39.07 -21.90
CA LEU A 27 26.93 38.50 -22.38
C LEU A 27 27.14 37.01 -22.68
N ALA A 28 26.28 36.17 -22.08
CA ALA A 28 25.69 34.93 -22.63
C ALA A 28 25.57 33.84 -21.55
N ALA A 29 24.34 33.54 -21.16
CA ALA A 29 23.74 32.20 -21.23
C ALA A 29 22.45 32.18 -20.39
N ASN A 30 21.32 32.03 -21.07
CA ASN A 30 20.11 31.49 -20.46
C ASN A 30 20.44 30.11 -19.88
N ASN A 31 20.59 30.00 -18.57
CA ASN A 31 20.59 28.69 -17.91
C ASN A 31 19.15 28.24 -17.67
N THR A 32 18.52 27.77 -18.75
CA THR A 32 17.51 26.72 -18.68
C THR A 32 18.23 25.38 -18.84
N ASP A 33 18.71 24.78 -17.75
CA ASP A 33 18.78 23.31 -17.57
C ASP A 33 19.53 22.92 -16.29
N PHE A 34 18.84 22.16 -15.42
CA PHE A 34 19.31 21.01 -14.62
C PHE A 34 18.22 20.62 -13.59
N GLY A 35 17.04 20.25 -14.09
CA GLY A 35 15.94 19.72 -13.27
C GLY A 35 16.03 18.19 -13.07
N GLY A 36 17.23 17.67 -12.81
CA GLY A 36 17.52 16.25 -12.66
C GLY A 36 17.78 15.86 -11.21
N SER A 37 16.74 15.30 -10.56
CA SER A 37 16.77 14.46 -9.35
C SER A 37 17.07 15.11 -7.98
N ALA A 38 16.16 15.93 -7.47
CA ALA A 38 16.13 16.31 -6.05
C ALA A 38 15.79 15.15 -5.08
N CYS A 39 15.34 13.99 -5.59
CA CYS A 39 14.85 12.86 -4.79
C CYS A 39 15.84 11.71 -4.58
N LEU A 40 17.00 11.71 -5.26
CA LEU A 40 18.04 10.67 -5.12
C LEU A 40 19.28 11.26 -4.45
N LYS A 41 19.89 10.48 -3.55
CA LYS A 41 21.17 10.80 -2.89
C LYS A 41 22.39 10.47 -3.78
N VAL A 42 22.15 9.84 -4.93
CA VAL A 42 23.16 9.45 -5.92
C VAL A 42 22.76 9.96 -7.31
N SER A 43 23.65 9.86 -8.29
CA SER A 43 23.28 10.21 -9.67
C SER A 43 22.19 9.27 -10.22
N PRO A 44 21.27 9.75 -11.08
CA PRO A 44 20.27 8.90 -11.71
C PRO A 44 20.86 7.71 -12.48
N THR A 45 22.06 7.86 -13.05
CA THR A 45 22.78 6.78 -13.74
C THR A 45 23.28 5.70 -12.78
N HIS A 46 23.79 6.08 -11.61
CA HIS A 46 24.21 5.14 -10.57
C HIS A 46 23.01 4.37 -10.01
N PHE A 47 21.91 5.09 -9.71
CA PHE A 47 20.66 4.47 -9.28
C PHE A 47 20.13 3.48 -10.32
N ALA A 48 20.08 3.87 -11.60
CA ALA A 48 19.64 3.00 -12.69
C ALA A 48 20.51 1.72 -12.83
N GLY A 49 21.83 1.86 -12.66
CA GLY A 49 22.76 0.72 -12.61
C GLY A 49 22.45 -0.23 -11.46
N SER A 50 22.25 0.31 -10.26
CA SER A 50 21.89 -0.45 -9.06
C SER A 50 20.55 -1.19 -9.23
N VAL A 51 19.54 -0.54 -9.82
CA VAL A 51 18.25 -1.18 -10.12
C VAL A 51 18.42 -2.35 -11.10
N THR A 52 19.24 -2.18 -12.13
CA THR A 52 19.53 -3.22 -13.12
C THR A 52 20.24 -4.43 -12.51
N GLU A 53 21.14 -4.20 -11.55
CA GLU A 53 21.81 -5.25 -10.78
C GLU A 53 20.79 -6.09 -9.99
N VAL A 54 19.85 -5.43 -9.29
CA VAL A 54 18.80 -6.14 -8.54
C VAL A 54 17.92 -6.98 -9.46
N ILE A 55 17.46 -6.41 -10.59
CA ILE A 55 16.64 -7.16 -11.56
C ILE A 55 17.42 -8.39 -12.08
N THR A 56 18.73 -8.28 -12.26
CA THR A 56 19.58 -9.40 -12.68
C THR A 56 19.66 -10.48 -11.61
N ALA A 57 19.87 -10.10 -10.34
CA ALA A 57 19.89 -11.04 -9.21
C ALA A 57 18.53 -11.77 -9.06
N ILE A 58 17.41 -11.04 -9.18
CA ILE A 58 16.05 -11.63 -9.16
C ILE A 58 15.89 -12.68 -10.26
N ARG A 59 16.30 -12.37 -11.50
CA ARG A 59 16.22 -13.31 -12.63
C ARG A 59 17.06 -14.57 -12.41
N GLN A 60 18.22 -14.45 -11.77
CA GLN A 60 19.06 -15.61 -11.44
C GLN A 60 18.33 -16.53 -10.44
N VAL A 61 17.73 -15.97 -9.39
CA VAL A 61 16.97 -16.76 -8.40
C VAL A 61 15.74 -17.41 -9.04
N ALA A 62 14.98 -16.66 -9.84
CA ALA A 62 13.82 -17.20 -10.56
C ALA A 62 14.20 -18.35 -11.52
N SER A 63 15.36 -18.27 -12.18
CA SER A 63 15.90 -19.33 -13.04
C SER A 63 16.27 -20.60 -12.26
N ILE A 64 16.68 -20.49 -11.00
CA ILE A 64 16.92 -21.65 -10.13
C ILE A 64 15.58 -22.27 -9.74
N LEU A 65 14.63 -21.46 -9.26
CA LEU A 65 13.31 -21.91 -8.82
C LEU A 65 12.53 -22.63 -9.92
N SER A 66 12.58 -22.14 -11.16
CA SER A 66 11.85 -22.71 -12.30
C SER A 66 12.28 -24.16 -12.62
N ARG A 67 13.49 -24.58 -12.25
CA ARG A 67 13.97 -25.95 -12.42
C ARG A 67 13.29 -26.98 -11.51
N PHE A 68 12.63 -26.51 -10.45
CA PHE A 68 11.92 -27.34 -9.47
C PHE A 68 10.41 -27.36 -9.69
N SER A 69 9.91 -26.65 -10.72
CA SER A 69 8.49 -26.66 -11.14
C SER A 69 8.09 -28.04 -11.72
N PRO A 70 6.81 -28.43 -11.76
CA PRO A 70 6.25 -29.64 -11.19
C PRO A 70 6.22 -30.83 -12.17
N PRO A 71 7.30 -31.62 -12.21
CA PRO A 71 7.09 -33.06 -12.01
C PRO A 71 7.48 -33.54 -10.61
N PHE A 72 8.19 -32.72 -9.82
CA PHE A 72 8.94 -33.17 -8.64
C PHE A 72 8.44 -32.63 -7.28
N ALA A 73 7.35 -31.86 -7.25
CA ALA A 73 6.87 -31.16 -6.04
C ALA A 73 5.50 -31.67 -5.57
N ASN A 74 5.35 -31.85 -4.25
CA ASN A 74 4.02 -32.02 -3.64
C ASN A 74 3.22 -30.71 -3.74
N PHE A 75 1.90 -30.77 -3.48
CA PHE A 75 1.00 -29.62 -3.65
C PHE A 75 1.47 -28.36 -2.91
N ARG A 76 1.89 -28.51 -1.65
CA ARG A 76 2.37 -27.41 -0.80
C ARG A 76 3.63 -26.77 -1.38
N LEU A 77 4.62 -27.57 -1.78
CA LEU A 77 5.85 -27.07 -2.41
C LEU A 77 5.58 -26.44 -3.78
N ALA A 78 4.72 -27.05 -4.60
CA ALA A 78 4.36 -26.51 -5.91
C ALA A 78 3.69 -25.13 -5.78
N THR A 79 2.82 -24.98 -4.79
CA THR A 79 2.16 -23.70 -4.45
C THR A 79 3.20 -22.65 -4.03
N ALA A 80 4.11 -23.01 -3.12
CA ALA A 80 5.18 -22.11 -2.67
C ALA A 80 6.15 -21.69 -3.79
N LEU A 81 6.51 -22.62 -4.69
CA LEU A 81 7.34 -22.32 -5.86
C LEU A 81 6.63 -21.35 -6.81
N ALA A 82 5.33 -21.55 -7.07
CA ALA A 82 4.54 -20.64 -7.89
C ALA A 82 4.43 -19.25 -7.24
N ASP A 83 4.28 -19.16 -5.92
CA ASP A 83 4.31 -17.88 -5.20
C ASP A 83 5.63 -17.17 -5.39
N CYS A 84 6.73 -17.86 -5.15
CA CYS A 84 8.06 -17.29 -5.29
C CYS A 84 8.30 -16.72 -6.69
N LEU A 85 7.93 -17.45 -7.74
CA LEU A 85 8.07 -16.99 -9.12
C LEU A 85 7.20 -15.75 -9.38
N ASP A 86 5.94 -15.75 -8.95
CA ASP A 86 5.04 -14.60 -9.13
C ASP A 86 5.53 -13.37 -8.34
N LEU A 87 6.02 -13.55 -7.12
CA LEU A 87 6.54 -12.48 -6.26
C LEU A 87 7.83 -11.85 -6.83
N LEU A 88 8.76 -12.68 -7.33
CA LEU A 88 9.99 -12.21 -7.96
C LEU A 88 9.70 -11.46 -9.28
N ASP A 89 8.69 -11.91 -10.03
CA ASP A 89 8.20 -11.23 -11.23
C ASP A 89 7.55 -9.88 -10.88
N LEU A 90 6.74 -9.82 -9.81
CA LEU A 90 6.20 -8.56 -9.28
C LEU A 90 7.31 -7.59 -8.84
N SER A 91 8.37 -8.08 -8.15
CA SER A 91 9.53 -7.24 -7.81
C SER A 91 10.22 -6.68 -9.04
N SER A 92 10.38 -7.49 -10.09
CA SER A 92 10.99 -7.04 -11.35
C SER A 92 10.18 -5.91 -12.00
N ASP A 93 8.85 -5.99 -11.96
CA ASP A 93 7.96 -4.98 -12.53
C ASP A 93 8.07 -3.63 -11.79
N VAL A 94 8.00 -3.65 -10.46
CA VAL A 94 8.06 -2.40 -9.67
C VAL A 94 9.45 -1.76 -9.72
N LEU A 95 10.52 -2.55 -9.82
CA LEU A 95 11.87 -2.07 -10.12
C LEU A 95 11.97 -1.47 -11.52
N SER A 96 11.31 -2.05 -12.52
CA SER A 96 11.25 -1.48 -13.87
C SER A 96 10.50 -0.16 -13.89
N TRP A 97 9.44 0.00 -13.07
CA TRP A 97 8.76 1.28 -12.88
C TRP A 97 9.67 2.31 -12.23
N ALA A 98 10.40 1.92 -11.19
CA ALA A 98 11.37 2.80 -10.51
C ALA A 98 12.45 3.29 -11.47
N LEU A 99 13.01 2.40 -12.30
CA LEU A 99 13.97 2.74 -13.34
C LEU A 99 13.39 3.73 -14.37
N SER A 100 12.19 3.46 -14.86
CA SER A 100 11.52 4.31 -15.85
C SER A 100 11.23 5.71 -15.28
N ALA A 101 10.73 5.77 -14.05
CA ALA A 101 10.39 7.03 -13.39
C ALA A 101 11.65 7.85 -13.03
N SER A 102 12.76 7.21 -12.63
CA SER A 102 14.01 7.91 -12.33
C SER A 102 14.67 8.49 -13.58
N GLN A 103 14.49 7.85 -14.74
CA GLN A 103 15.03 8.32 -16.02
C GLN A 103 14.12 9.35 -16.71
N ASN A 104 12.80 9.28 -16.49
CA ASN A 104 11.83 10.22 -17.04
C ASN A 104 10.89 10.77 -15.95
N PRO A 105 11.37 11.68 -15.08
CA PRO A 105 10.63 12.17 -13.93
C PRO A 105 9.38 13.01 -14.29
N LYS A 106 9.23 13.42 -15.56
CA LYS A 106 8.06 14.16 -16.06
C LYS A 106 7.06 13.25 -16.80
N GLY A 107 7.23 11.93 -16.75
CA GLY A 107 6.32 10.97 -17.35
C GLY A 107 4.90 11.09 -16.79
N LYS A 108 3.88 11.06 -17.67
CA LYS A 108 2.45 11.18 -17.30
C LYS A 108 1.83 9.86 -16.83
N HIS A 109 2.63 8.92 -16.33
CA HIS A 109 2.08 7.64 -15.88
C HIS A 109 1.49 7.82 -14.49
N ASN A 110 0.38 7.12 -14.21
CA ASN A 110 -0.26 7.16 -12.90
C ASN A 110 0.84 7.00 -11.87
N SER A 111 0.87 7.85 -10.88
CA SER A 111 1.83 7.93 -9.79
C SER A 111 1.22 9.00 -8.89
N THR A 112 1.74 9.21 -7.70
CA THR A 112 1.25 10.35 -6.90
C THR A 112 1.68 11.69 -7.51
N GLY A 113 2.65 11.67 -8.43
CA GLY A 113 3.38 12.86 -8.87
C GLY A 113 4.54 13.20 -7.95
N ASN A 114 4.66 12.56 -6.79
CA ASN A 114 5.83 12.66 -5.91
C ASN A 114 6.79 11.49 -6.17
N LEU A 115 7.83 11.77 -6.97
CA LEU A 115 8.80 10.75 -7.37
C LEU A 115 9.51 10.07 -6.19
N SER A 116 9.87 10.81 -5.13
CA SER A 116 10.52 10.21 -3.95
C SER A 116 9.60 9.18 -3.29
N SER A 117 8.35 9.57 -3.05
CA SER A 117 7.35 8.69 -2.43
C SER A 117 7.04 7.48 -3.28
N ASP A 118 6.87 7.66 -4.60
CA ASP A 118 6.61 6.57 -5.53
C ASP A 118 7.77 5.57 -5.57
N LEU A 119 9.02 6.06 -5.68
CA LEU A 119 10.20 5.19 -5.66
C LEU A 119 10.32 4.40 -4.36
N ARG A 120 10.16 5.05 -3.20
CA ARG A 120 10.23 4.36 -1.89
C ARG A 120 9.12 3.32 -1.75
N THR A 121 7.90 3.64 -2.20
CA THR A 121 6.76 2.73 -2.18
C THR A 121 7.05 1.47 -3.01
N TRP A 122 7.56 1.64 -4.23
CA TRP A 122 7.87 0.51 -5.12
C TRP A 122 9.08 -0.31 -4.66
N LEU A 123 10.12 0.33 -4.13
CA LEU A 123 11.29 -0.36 -3.59
C LEU A 123 10.96 -1.15 -2.31
N SER A 124 10.11 -0.63 -1.42
CA SER A 124 9.63 -1.40 -0.26
C SER A 124 8.81 -2.63 -0.68
N ALA A 125 7.97 -2.52 -1.71
CA ALA A 125 7.30 -3.72 -2.24
C ALA A 125 8.31 -4.74 -2.81
N ALA A 126 9.34 -4.28 -3.54
CA ALA A 126 10.41 -5.14 -4.04
C ALA A 126 11.20 -5.83 -2.91
N LEU A 127 11.24 -5.22 -1.72
CA LEU A 127 11.87 -5.76 -0.52
C LEU A 127 11.02 -6.84 0.16
N ALA A 128 9.71 -6.61 0.30
CA ALA A 128 8.78 -7.53 0.97
C ALA A 128 8.50 -8.83 0.17
N HIS A 129 8.53 -8.77 -1.16
CA HIS A 129 8.21 -9.89 -2.03
C HIS A 129 9.16 -11.12 -1.87
N PRO A 130 10.50 -10.98 -1.94
CA PRO A 130 11.42 -12.09 -1.68
C PRO A 130 11.25 -12.72 -0.28
N GLU A 131 10.86 -11.94 0.72
CA GLU A 131 10.60 -12.48 2.05
C GLU A 131 9.35 -13.36 2.08
N THR A 132 8.27 -12.88 1.47
CA THR A 132 7.02 -13.65 1.35
C THR A 132 7.27 -14.97 0.61
N CYS A 133 8.15 -14.96 -0.39
CA CYS A 133 8.62 -16.18 -1.06
C CYS A 133 9.28 -17.15 -0.06
N MET A 134 10.20 -16.66 0.77
CA MET A 134 10.90 -17.50 1.76
C MET A 134 9.97 -18.06 2.84
N GLU A 135 8.97 -17.30 3.26
CA GLU A 135 7.92 -17.75 4.18
C GLU A 135 7.02 -18.81 3.55
N GLY A 136 6.69 -18.67 2.26
CA GLY A 136 5.96 -19.69 1.51
C GLY A 136 6.69 -21.05 1.49
N LEU A 137 8.02 -21.03 1.42
CA LEU A 137 8.87 -22.23 1.44
C LEU A 137 9.01 -22.85 2.85
N GLU A 138 8.57 -22.18 3.91
CA GLU A 138 8.59 -22.75 5.26
C GLU A 138 7.62 -23.94 5.40
N GLY A 139 8.10 -24.96 6.12
CA GLY A 139 7.36 -26.21 6.34
C GLY A 139 7.31 -27.15 5.13
N THR A 140 7.96 -26.84 4.00
CA THR A 140 7.92 -27.69 2.80
C THR A 140 8.86 -28.91 2.84
N ASN A 141 9.74 -29.03 3.84
CA ASN A 141 10.83 -30.03 3.95
C ASN A 141 11.70 -30.14 2.68
N SER A 142 11.74 -29.10 1.86
CA SER A 142 12.43 -29.08 0.58
C SER A 142 13.84 -28.49 0.67
N ILE A 143 14.79 -29.08 -0.07
CA ILE A 143 16.14 -28.51 -0.27
C ILE A 143 16.12 -27.15 -0.97
N VAL A 144 15.01 -26.83 -1.67
CA VAL A 144 14.88 -25.60 -2.47
C VAL A 144 15.11 -24.36 -1.62
N LYS A 145 14.57 -24.30 -0.39
CA LYS A 145 14.77 -23.15 0.51
C LYS A 145 16.26 -22.87 0.70
N GLY A 146 17.05 -23.90 1.04
CA GLY A 146 18.49 -23.78 1.23
C GLY A 146 19.24 -23.33 -0.04
N LEU A 147 18.81 -23.79 -1.21
CA LEU A 147 19.43 -23.44 -2.50
C LEU A 147 19.21 -21.97 -2.89
N VAL A 148 18.06 -21.39 -2.54
CA VAL A 148 17.71 -20.01 -2.94
C VAL A 148 17.95 -18.98 -1.84
N SER A 149 18.12 -19.40 -0.57
CA SER A 149 18.35 -18.51 0.58
C SER A 149 19.43 -17.47 0.33
N ALA A 150 20.59 -17.86 -0.21
CA ALA A 150 21.70 -16.94 -0.45
C ALA A 150 21.35 -15.91 -1.53
N GLY A 151 20.74 -16.35 -2.63
CA GLY A 151 20.32 -15.46 -3.72
C GLY A 151 19.20 -14.50 -3.31
N ILE A 152 18.22 -14.98 -2.55
CA ILE A 152 17.17 -14.12 -1.98
C ILE A 152 17.78 -13.13 -0.98
N GLY A 153 18.70 -13.56 -0.11
CA GLY A 153 19.40 -12.68 0.81
C GLY A 153 20.19 -11.58 0.09
N GLN A 154 20.83 -11.91 -1.03
CA GLN A 154 21.48 -10.92 -1.89
C GLN A 154 20.48 -9.92 -2.48
N VAL A 155 19.34 -10.39 -3.01
CA VAL A 155 18.29 -9.52 -3.55
C VAL A 155 17.79 -8.54 -2.47
N VAL A 156 17.46 -9.04 -1.27
CA VAL A 156 17.02 -8.22 -0.13
C VAL A 156 18.07 -7.15 0.19
N SER A 157 19.33 -7.54 0.35
CA SER A 157 20.40 -6.60 0.68
C SER A 157 20.61 -5.51 -0.38
N LEU A 158 20.52 -5.86 -1.66
CA LEU A 158 20.65 -4.87 -2.73
C LEU A 158 19.44 -3.92 -2.79
N VAL A 159 18.22 -4.41 -2.49
CA VAL A 159 17.02 -3.56 -2.43
C VAL A 159 17.08 -2.60 -1.24
N GLU A 160 17.56 -3.04 -0.06
CA GLU A 160 17.79 -2.17 1.09
C GLU A 160 18.75 -1.02 0.74
N GLN A 161 19.85 -1.34 0.04
CA GLN A 161 20.80 -0.34 -0.47
C GLN A 161 20.14 0.64 -1.45
N LEU A 162 19.30 0.16 -2.38
CA LEU A 162 18.54 1.00 -3.30
C LEU A 162 17.58 1.93 -2.55
N LEU A 163 16.86 1.42 -1.56
CA LEU A 163 15.92 2.19 -0.77
C LEU A 163 16.64 3.32 -0.01
N ALA A 164 17.83 3.03 0.53
CA ALA A 164 18.66 4.02 1.21
C ALA A 164 19.17 5.15 0.29
N GLN A 165 19.26 4.91 -1.02
CA GLN A 165 19.64 5.90 -2.03
C GLN A 165 18.54 6.93 -2.34
N VAL A 166 17.29 6.68 -1.96
CA VAL A 166 16.18 7.63 -2.16
C VAL A 166 16.06 8.54 -0.94
N VAL A 167 15.92 9.84 -1.17
CA VAL A 167 15.69 10.83 -0.11
C VAL A 167 14.31 10.58 0.49
N PRO A 168 14.17 10.38 1.81
CA PRO A 168 12.85 10.31 2.44
C PRO A 168 12.06 11.58 2.17
N VAL A 169 10.74 11.47 2.02
CA VAL A 169 9.87 12.66 2.01
C VAL A 169 10.06 13.35 3.35
N GLN A 170 10.68 14.54 3.34
CA GLN A 170 10.85 15.38 4.51
C GLN A 170 9.58 16.20 4.70
N ASP A 171 9.12 16.28 5.95
CA ASP A 171 7.96 17.06 6.39
C ASP A 171 8.16 18.54 6.03
N GLN A 172 7.81 18.94 4.81
CA GLN A 172 7.48 20.33 4.55
C GLN A 172 6.11 20.56 5.17
N PHE A 173 6.14 21.04 6.42
CA PHE A 173 5.07 21.79 7.06
C PHE A 173 4.86 23.09 6.27
N ASP A 174 4.47 22.98 5.00
CA ASP A 174 3.88 24.11 4.32
C ASP A 174 2.45 24.19 4.85
N ASP A 175 2.27 25.18 5.72
CA ASP A 175 1.01 25.73 6.20
C ASP A 175 0.20 26.25 5.00
N ALA A 176 -0.26 25.32 4.17
CA ALA A 176 -1.14 25.58 3.06
C ALA A 176 -2.51 25.06 3.49
N SER A 177 -3.26 25.98 4.10
CA SER A 177 -4.72 26.05 4.10
C SER A 177 -5.28 26.01 2.67
N SER A 178 -4.95 24.97 1.90
CA SER A 178 -5.40 24.74 0.55
C SER A 178 -6.80 24.16 0.64
N LYS A 179 -7.77 25.07 0.72
CA LYS A 179 -9.18 24.77 0.51
C LYS A 179 -9.35 23.98 -0.79
N GLY A 180 -9.45 22.66 -0.69
CA GLY A 180 -10.07 21.75 -1.67
C GLY A 180 -9.84 22.04 -3.16
N GLN A 181 -8.63 22.44 -3.58
CA GLN A 181 -8.35 22.59 -5.00
C GLN A 181 -7.92 21.24 -5.58
N PHE A 182 -8.75 20.72 -6.48
CA PHE A 182 -8.45 19.54 -7.30
C PHE A 182 -7.17 19.79 -8.13
N PRO A 183 -6.33 18.76 -8.37
CA PRO A 183 -5.18 18.87 -9.26
C PRO A 183 -5.57 19.38 -10.66
N LEU A 184 -4.69 20.19 -11.27
CA LEU A 184 -4.89 20.86 -12.58
C LEU A 184 -5.14 19.90 -13.77
N TRP A 185 -4.97 18.59 -13.58
CA TRP A 185 -5.20 17.57 -14.61
C TRP A 185 -6.61 16.93 -14.56
N VAL A 186 -7.41 17.21 -13.52
CA VAL A 186 -8.80 16.75 -13.42
C VAL A 186 -9.69 17.66 -14.25
N LYS A 187 -10.33 17.10 -15.28
CA LYS A 187 -11.13 17.91 -16.21
C LYS A 187 -12.47 18.31 -15.54
N PRO A 188 -13.03 19.50 -15.85
CA PRO A 188 -14.31 19.95 -15.27
C PRO A 188 -15.50 18.99 -15.47
N LYS A 189 -15.45 18.13 -16.48
CA LYS A 189 -16.47 17.10 -16.76
C LYS A 189 -16.44 15.94 -15.74
N GLU A 190 -15.28 15.64 -15.17
CA GLU A 190 -15.09 14.64 -14.12
C GLU A 190 -15.60 15.17 -12.77
N LYS A 191 -15.44 16.47 -12.51
CA LYS A 191 -16.00 17.15 -11.32
C LYS A 191 -17.53 17.00 -11.18
N LYS A 192 -18.26 16.97 -12.29
CA LYS A 192 -19.73 16.82 -12.30
C LYS A 192 -20.19 15.36 -12.17
N LEU A 193 -19.33 14.41 -12.50
CA LEU A 193 -19.55 12.97 -12.28
C LEU A 193 -19.28 12.58 -10.81
N LEU A 194 -18.37 13.28 -10.14
CA LEU A 194 -17.96 13.06 -8.74
C LEU A 194 -18.96 13.60 -7.71
N GLN A 195 -19.89 14.47 -8.12
CA GLN A 195 -20.94 15.04 -7.24
C GLN A 195 -22.28 14.30 -7.36
N SER A 196 -22.44 13.39 -8.31
CA SER A 196 -23.56 12.47 -8.33
C SER A 196 -23.12 11.14 -7.72
N ILE A 197 -23.68 10.79 -6.57
CA ILE A 197 -23.74 9.42 -6.04
C ILE A 197 -24.71 8.60 -6.94
N GLY A 198 -24.52 8.69 -8.25
CA GLY A 198 -25.25 7.97 -9.29
C GLY A 198 -24.27 6.99 -9.90
N MET A 199 -24.67 5.72 -9.97
CA MET A 199 -23.91 4.62 -10.54
C MET A 199 -23.13 5.07 -11.78
N THR A 200 -21.80 5.04 -11.71
CA THR A 200 -20.98 5.04 -12.92
C THR A 200 -21.52 3.93 -13.81
N ALA A 201 -21.85 4.23 -15.07
CA ALA A 201 -22.34 3.20 -15.98
C ALA A 201 -21.32 2.04 -16.00
N ALA A 202 -21.78 0.84 -15.67
CA ALA A 202 -20.92 -0.33 -15.63
C ALA A 202 -20.51 -0.70 -17.07
N ASP A 203 -19.24 -1.04 -17.28
CA ASP A 203 -18.76 -1.55 -18.55
C ASP A 203 -19.27 -2.98 -18.76
N VAL A 204 -19.28 -3.78 -17.68
CA VAL A 204 -19.81 -5.15 -17.64
C VAL A 204 -20.51 -5.43 -16.32
N THR A 205 -21.49 -6.33 -16.35
CA THR A 205 -22.24 -6.79 -15.19
C THR A 205 -22.05 -8.28 -14.98
N VAL A 206 -21.85 -8.69 -13.73
CA VAL A 206 -21.81 -10.08 -13.29
C VAL A 206 -23.10 -10.38 -12.50
N ALA A 207 -23.82 -11.44 -12.86
CA ALA A 207 -25.05 -11.83 -12.19
C ALA A 207 -25.25 -13.35 -12.20
N LEU A 208 -25.55 -13.94 -11.04
CA LEU A 208 -25.80 -15.38 -10.90
C LEU A 208 -27.12 -15.82 -11.56
N ASP A 209 -28.09 -14.92 -11.68
CA ASP A 209 -29.41 -15.18 -12.28
C ASP A 209 -29.42 -15.11 -13.82
N GLY A 210 -28.25 -14.90 -14.44
CA GLY A 210 -28.11 -14.78 -15.90
C GLY A 210 -28.53 -13.42 -16.48
N SER A 211 -28.90 -12.44 -15.64
CA SER A 211 -29.30 -11.10 -16.10
C SER A 211 -28.12 -10.15 -16.40
N GLY A 212 -26.89 -10.63 -16.26
CA GLY A 212 -25.65 -9.89 -16.50
C GLY A 212 -24.91 -10.37 -17.76
N ASN A 213 -23.76 -9.75 -18.05
CA ASN A 213 -22.87 -10.17 -19.14
C ASN A 213 -22.14 -11.47 -18.82
N TYR A 214 -21.82 -11.71 -17.54
CA TYR A 214 -21.08 -12.88 -17.06
C TYR A 214 -21.75 -13.49 -15.83
N ALA A 215 -21.59 -14.80 -15.65
CA ALA A 215 -22.00 -15.51 -14.43
C ALA A 215 -20.87 -15.55 -13.37
N LYS A 216 -19.60 -15.53 -13.81
CA LYS A 216 -18.41 -15.55 -12.95
C LYS A 216 -17.71 -14.21 -12.93
N ILE A 217 -17.05 -13.91 -11.81
CA ILE A 217 -16.35 -12.64 -11.63
C ILE A 217 -15.05 -12.64 -12.45
N MET A 218 -14.31 -13.75 -12.48
CA MET A 218 -13.06 -13.82 -13.23
C MET A 218 -13.26 -13.64 -14.73
N ASP A 219 -14.40 -14.08 -15.30
CA ASP A 219 -14.69 -13.86 -16.72
C ASP A 219 -14.82 -12.35 -17.05
N ALA A 220 -15.46 -11.58 -16.16
CA ALA A 220 -15.54 -10.13 -16.28
C ALA A 220 -14.17 -9.45 -16.11
N VAL A 221 -13.32 -9.95 -15.20
CA VAL A 221 -11.94 -9.46 -15.03
C VAL A 221 -11.10 -9.73 -16.28
N LEU A 222 -11.23 -10.91 -16.89
CA LEU A 222 -10.48 -11.29 -18.09
C LEU A 222 -10.85 -10.40 -19.29
N ALA A 223 -12.12 -9.99 -19.39
CA ALA A 223 -12.61 -9.09 -20.43
C ALA A 223 -12.08 -7.64 -20.32
N ALA A 224 -11.64 -7.21 -19.13
CA ALA A 224 -11.07 -5.89 -18.95
C ALA A 224 -9.75 -5.75 -19.74
N PRO A 225 -9.47 -4.60 -20.39
CA PRO A 225 -8.20 -4.40 -21.10
C PRO A 225 -6.99 -4.35 -20.16
N ASP A 226 -5.87 -4.91 -20.61
CA ASP A 226 -4.60 -4.83 -19.90
C ASP A 226 -4.02 -3.40 -19.98
N TYR A 227 -3.37 -2.96 -18.90
CA TYR A 227 -2.69 -1.66 -18.75
C TYR A 227 -3.55 -0.45 -19.12
N SER A 228 -4.87 -0.58 -18.99
CA SER A 228 -5.80 0.51 -19.31
C SER A 228 -5.63 1.65 -18.32
N MET A 229 -5.41 2.85 -18.85
CA MET A 229 -5.45 4.10 -18.08
C MET A 229 -6.88 4.58 -17.80
N LYS A 230 -7.87 4.00 -18.47
CA LYS A 230 -9.29 4.25 -18.21
C LYS A 230 -9.80 3.27 -17.15
N ARG A 231 -10.66 3.79 -16.27
CA ARG A 231 -11.43 3.00 -15.29
C ARG A 231 -12.29 1.97 -16.04
N PHE A 232 -12.21 0.70 -15.65
CA PHE A 232 -13.11 -0.36 -16.13
C PHE A 232 -14.01 -0.82 -14.98
N VAL A 233 -15.31 -0.59 -15.08
CA VAL A 233 -16.28 -0.79 -14.00
C VAL A 233 -17.00 -2.12 -14.18
N ILE A 234 -16.81 -3.01 -13.21
CA ILE A 234 -17.50 -4.30 -13.08
C ILE A 234 -18.59 -4.15 -12.01
N LEU A 235 -19.85 -4.18 -12.41
CA LEU A 235 -20.98 -4.30 -11.48
C LEU A 235 -21.18 -5.77 -11.12
N VAL A 236 -21.19 -6.10 -9.84
CA VAL A 236 -21.46 -7.45 -9.34
C VAL A 236 -22.79 -7.42 -8.59
N LYS A 237 -23.83 -8.02 -9.18
CA LYS A 237 -25.15 -8.05 -8.57
C LYS A 237 -25.14 -8.81 -7.24
N LYS A 238 -26.19 -8.64 -6.43
CA LYS A 238 -26.36 -9.38 -5.18
C LYS A 238 -26.27 -10.88 -5.40
N GLY A 239 -25.63 -11.56 -4.45
CA GLY A 239 -25.38 -12.99 -4.50
C GLY A 239 -24.13 -13.39 -3.72
N VAL A 240 -24.02 -14.68 -3.45
CA VAL A 240 -22.81 -15.29 -2.89
C VAL A 240 -22.06 -15.99 -4.01
N TYR A 241 -20.93 -15.42 -4.40
CA TYR A 241 -20.05 -15.90 -5.45
C TYR A 241 -18.95 -16.75 -4.83
N VAL A 242 -19.10 -18.08 -4.90
CA VAL A 242 -18.08 -19.02 -4.40
C VAL A 242 -16.98 -19.16 -5.45
N GLU A 243 -15.98 -18.28 -5.38
CA GLU A 243 -14.93 -18.13 -6.38
C GLU A 243 -13.65 -17.57 -5.73
N ASN A 244 -12.49 -18.16 -6.06
CA ASN A 244 -11.20 -17.54 -5.77
C ASN A 244 -10.80 -16.64 -6.94
N VAL A 245 -10.84 -15.33 -6.75
CA VAL A 245 -10.59 -14.33 -7.80
C VAL A 245 -9.18 -13.75 -7.66
N GLU A 246 -8.41 -13.71 -8.75
CA GLU A 246 -7.07 -13.14 -8.79
C GLU A 246 -6.93 -12.11 -9.92
N ILE A 247 -6.95 -10.81 -9.56
CA ILE A 247 -6.70 -9.71 -10.49
C ILE A 247 -5.19 -9.47 -10.58
N LYS A 248 -4.58 -10.03 -11.62
CA LYS A 248 -3.14 -9.92 -11.85
C LYS A 248 -2.72 -8.50 -12.25
N ARG A 249 -1.44 -8.21 -12.02
CA ARG A 249 -0.79 -6.89 -12.20
C ARG A 249 -1.02 -6.15 -13.51
N LYS A 250 -1.37 -6.86 -14.61
CA LYS A 250 -1.66 -6.23 -15.91
C LYS A 250 -3.03 -5.54 -15.94
N LYS A 251 -3.95 -5.92 -15.07
CA LYS A 251 -5.33 -5.40 -15.05
C LYS A 251 -5.40 -4.10 -14.24
N TRP A 252 -5.04 -2.98 -14.85
CA TRP A 252 -5.03 -1.67 -14.19
C TRP A 252 -6.41 -1.03 -14.12
N ASN A 253 -6.64 -0.20 -13.10
CA ASN A 253 -7.80 0.66 -12.94
C ASN A 253 -9.17 -0.06 -13.01
N ILE A 254 -9.23 -1.33 -12.59
CA ILE A 254 -10.51 -2.00 -12.38
C ILE A 254 -11.23 -1.36 -11.18
N MET A 255 -12.53 -1.14 -11.32
CA MET A 255 -13.43 -0.82 -10.21
C MET A 255 -14.50 -1.88 -10.12
N MET A 256 -14.61 -2.53 -8.98
CA MET A 256 -15.63 -3.52 -8.68
C MET A 256 -16.67 -2.93 -7.73
N VAL A 257 -17.93 -2.96 -8.13
CA VAL A 257 -19.04 -2.37 -7.37
C VAL A 257 -20.08 -3.45 -7.11
N GLY A 258 -20.38 -3.73 -5.85
CA GLY A 258 -21.49 -4.60 -5.46
C GLY A 258 -22.81 -3.84 -5.31
N GLU A 259 -23.90 -4.57 -5.07
CA GLU A 259 -25.21 -4.00 -4.73
C GLU A 259 -25.40 -3.77 -3.22
N GLY A 260 -24.33 -3.96 -2.44
CA GLY A 260 -24.32 -3.75 -0.99
C GLY A 260 -23.37 -4.71 -0.29
N MET A 261 -22.69 -4.20 0.75
CA MET A 261 -21.73 -4.97 1.55
C MET A 261 -22.33 -6.29 2.07
N ASP A 262 -23.59 -6.27 2.51
CA ASP A 262 -24.28 -7.45 3.06
C ASP A 262 -25.02 -8.29 2.00
N SER A 263 -24.99 -7.87 0.72
CA SER A 263 -25.77 -8.46 -0.36
C SER A 263 -24.93 -9.07 -1.49
N THR A 264 -23.73 -8.54 -1.73
CA THR A 264 -22.79 -9.07 -2.72
C THR A 264 -21.55 -9.58 -1.99
N ILE A 265 -21.34 -10.90 -2.00
CA ILE A 265 -20.28 -11.57 -1.23
C ILE A 265 -19.47 -12.47 -2.16
N ILE A 266 -18.14 -12.30 -2.16
CA ILE A 266 -17.19 -13.22 -2.78
C ILE A 266 -16.63 -14.12 -1.68
N SER A 267 -16.80 -15.43 -1.82
CA SER A 267 -16.53 -16.41 -0.76
C SER A 267 -15.57 -17.51 -1.21
N GLY A 268 -14.65 -17.89 -0.33
CA GLY A 268 -13.71 -18.99 -0.50
C GLY A 268 -13.37 -19.62 0.85
N ASN A 269 -12.50 -20.64 0.84
CA ASN A 269 -12.15 -21.39 2.05
C ASN A 269 -10.73 -21.99 2.02
N ARG A 270 -9.83 -21.47 1.17
CA ARG A 270 -8.44 -21.94 1.13
C ARG A 270 -7.73 -21.58 2.42
N SER A 271 -6.86 -22.47 2.89
CA SER A 271 -6.15 -22.31 4.17
C SER A 271 -4.78 -22.99 4.17
N VAL A 272 -3.92 -22.59 5.10
CA VAL A 272 -2.59 -23.21 5.27
C VAL A 272 -2.69 -24.68 5.68
N VAL A 273 -3.63 -25.04 6.56
CA VAL A 273 -3.86 -26.44 6.95
C VAL A 273 -4.20 -27.32 5.75
N ASP A 274 -4.92 -26.79 4.76
CA ASP A 274 -5.28 -27.52 3.54
C ASP A 274 -4.17 -27.50 2.46
N GLY A 275 -2.95 -27.07 2.83
CA GLY A 275 -1.76 -27.12 1.98
C GLY A 275 -1.48 -25.87 1.15
N TRP A 276 -2.34 -24.85 1.19
CA TRP A 276 -2.10 -23.57 0.53
C TRP A 276 -1.06 -22.75 1.31
N THR A 277 -0.43 -21.78 0.66
CA THR A 277 0.32 -20.72 1.35
C THR A 277 -0.63 -19.65 1.86
N THR A 278 -0.21 -18.88 2.87
CA THR A 278 -0.96 -17.70 3.31
C THR A 278 -1.23 -16.78 2.12
N PHE A 279 -0.22 -16.53 1.28
CA PHE A 279 -0.31 -15.70 0.08
C PHE A 279 -1.38 -16.18 -0.93
N ARG A 280 -1.46 -17.49 -1.24
CA ARG A 280 -2.48 -18.07 -2.14
C ARG A 280 -3.77 -18.55 -1.47
N SER A 281 -3.88 -18.45 -0.15
CA SER A 281 -5.13 -18.72 0.57
C SER A 281 -6.20 -17.66 0.32
N ALA A 282 -5.81 -16.49 -0.23
CA ALA A 282 -6.70 -15.38 -0.52
C ALA A 282 -7.93 -15.81 -1.34
N THR A 283 -9.12 -15.46 -0.83
CA THR A 283 -10.37 -15.57 -1.60
C THR A 283 -10.37 -14.56 -2.74
N PHE A 284 -10.00 -13.33 -2.45
CA PHE A 284 -9.81 -12.29 -3.45
C PHE A 284 -8.39 -11.74 -3.35
N ALA A 285 -7.65 -11.77 -4.45
CA ALA A 285 -6.31 -11.22 -4.55
C ALA A 285 -6.24 -10.17 -5.68
N VAL A 286 -5.61 -9.04 -5.41
CA VAL A 286 -5.44 -7.97 -6.41
C VAL A 286 -4.04 -7.37 -6.37
N SER A 287 -3.37 -7.39 -7.52
CA SER A 287 -2.06 -6.75 -7.75
C SER A 287 -2.13 -5.71 -8.88
N GLY A 288 -3.28 -5.58 -9.54
CA GLY A 288 -3.53 -4.59 -10.57
C GLY A 288 -3.68 -3.20 -9.98
N ARG A 289 -2.82 -2.27 -10.41
CA ARG A 289 -2.74 -0.91 -9.88
C ARG A 289 -4.07 -0.15 -9.93
N GLY A 290 -4.30 0.67 -8.90
CA GLY A 290 -5.38 1.65 -8.88
C GLY A 290 -6.74 1.01 -8.72
N PHE A 291 -6.80 -0.21 -8.17
CA PHE A 291 -8.03 -0.95 -7.96
C PHE A 291 -8.97 -0.23 -6.99
N ILE A 292 -10.27 -0.29 -7.26
CA ILE A 292 -11.30 0.20 -6.34
C ILE A 292 -12.32 -0.91 -6.12
N ALA A 293 -12.62 -1.23 -4.87
CA ALA A 293 -13.79 -2.03 -4.50
C ALA A 293 -14.78 -1.17 -3.72
N ARG A 294 -16.07 -1.36 -3.99
CA ARG A 294 -17.14 -0.63 -3.31
C ARG A 294 -18.38 -1.49 -3.10
N ASP A 295 -19.01 -1.35 -1.93
CA ASP A 295 -20.31 -1.95 -1.62
C ASP A 295 -20.35 -3.48 -1.84
N ILE A 296 -19.26 -4.18 -1.46
CA ILE A 296 -19.05 -5.62 -1.69
C ILE A 296 -18.25 -6.25 -0.54
N SER A 297 -18.44 -7.54 -0.29
CA SER A 297 -17.71 -8.26 0.76
C SER A 297 -16.84 -9.40 0.24
N PHE A 298 -15.71 -9.61 0.90
CA PHE A 298 -14.77 -10.71 0.67
C PHE A 298 -14.71 -11.57 1.93
N GLN A 299 -14.88 -12.88 1.79
CA GLN A 299 -14.96 -13.79 2.92
C GLN A 299 -14.12 -15.05 2.72
N ASN A 300 -13.37 -15.43 3.75
CA ASN A 300 -12.80 -16.77 3.87
C ASN A 300 -13.51 -17.53 4.99
N THR A 301 -14.10 -18.68 4.64
CA THR A 301 -14.95 -19.50 5.52
C THR A 301 -14.22 -20.70 6.14
N ALA A 302 -12.89 -20.79 6.02
CA ALA A 302 -12.11 -21.94 6.52
C ALA A 302 -12.27 -22.19 8.04
N GLY A 303 -12.40 -21.12 8.84
CA GLY A 303 -12.56 -21.22 10.30
C GLY A 303 -11.23 -21.15 11.08
N PRO A 304 -11.29 -21.02 12.42
CA PRO A 304 -10.10 -20.78 13.25
C PRO A 304 -9.20 -22.02 13.39
N GLU A 305 -9.74 -23.22 13.23
CA GLU A 305 -9.01 -24.51 13.23
C GLU A 305 -8.13 -24.68 11.98
N LYS A 306 -8.32 -23.86 10.96
CA LYS A 306 -7.60 -23.92 9.68
C LYS A 306 -6.39 -22.99 9.63
N HIS A 307 -6.08 -22.31 10.74
CA HIS A 307 -5.00 -21.33 10.84
C HIS A 307 -5.13 -20.23 9.77
N GLN A 308 -4.03 -19.80 9.13
CA GLN A 308 -4.03 -18.69 8.18
C GLN A 308 -4.95 -18.96 6.98
N ALA A 309 -5.91 -18.06 6.75
CA ALA A 309 -6.90 -18.17 5.69
C ALA A 309 -7.39 -16.79 5.25
N VAL A 310 -6.76 -16.25 4.20
CA VAL A 310 -6.95 -14.86 3.77
C VAL A 310 -8.28 -14.67 3.04
N ALA A 311 -9.04 -13.64 3.40
CA ALA A 311 -10.25 -13.22 2.69
C ALA A 311 -9.90 -12.26 1.54
N LEU A 312 -9.10 -11.24 1.83
CA LEU A 312 -8.65 -10.25 0.86
C LEU A 312 -7.13 -10.07 0.94
N ARG A 313 -6.44 -10.18 -0.20
CA ARG A 313 -5.04 -9.78 -0.38
C ARG A 313 -4.93 -8.63 -1.37
N SER A 314 -4.16 -7.62 -1.01
CA SER A 314 -3.93 -6.44 -1.84
C SER A 314 -2.43 -6.11 -1.90
N ASP A 315 -1.88 -6.11 -3.12
CA ASP A 315 -0.52 -5.65 -3.46
C ASP A 315 -0.60 -4.59 -4.57
N THR A 316 -1.64 -3.76 -4.50
CA THR A 316 -1.95 -2.72 -5.48
C THR A 316 -1.67 -1.35 -4.89
N ASP A 317 -0.79 -0.61 -5.55
CA ASP A 317 -0.59 0.80 -5.28
C ASP A 317 -1.81 1.64 -5.65
N LEU A 318 -2.13 2.63 -4.81
CA LEU A 318 -3.26 3.54 -4.93
C LEU A 318 -4.62 2.82 -4.97
N SER A 319 -4.78 1.81 -4.11
CA SER A 319 -6.04 1.05 -4.02
C SER A 319 -7.02 1.63 -3.00
N VAL A 320 -8.31 1.52 -3.30
CA VAL A 320 -9.39 1.96 -2.41
C VAL A 320 -10.39 0.84 -2.16
N PHE A 321 -10.76 0.66 -0.90
CA PHE A 321 -11.86 -0.21 -0.48
C PHE A 321 -12.86 0.65 0.29
N PHE A 322 -14.07 0.81 -0.24
CA PHE A 322 -15.07 1.73 0.31
C PHE A 322 -16.40 1.02 0.59
N ARG A 323 -16.81 0.98 1.86
CA ARG A 323 -17.96 0.18 2.31
C ARG A 323 -17.85 -1.28 1.89
N CYS A 324 -16.68 -1.86 2.17
CA CYS A 324 -16.40 -3.26 1.94
C CYS A 324 -16.41 -4.06 3.25
N GLY A 325 -16.83 -5.32 3.17
CA GLY A 325 -16.70 -6.28 4.26
C GLY A 325 -15.51 -7.21 4.01
N ILE A 326 -14.71 -7.46 5.04
CA ILE A 326 -13.59 -8.40 4.99
C ILE A 326 -13.72 -9.34 6.18
N PHE A 327 -14.13 -10.58 5.90
CA PHE A 327 -14.56 -11.52 6.93
C PHE A 327 -13.71 -12.78 6.91
N GLY A 328 -13.01 -13.06 8.01
CA GLY A 328 -12.28 -14.30 8.20
C GLY A 328 -12.02 -14.57 9.68
N TYR A 329 -11.02 -15.40 9.97
CA TYR A 329 -10.50 -15.64 11.31
C TYR A 329 -9.06 -15.16 11.39
N GLN A 330 -8.09 -16.06 11.29
CA GLN A 330 -6.67 -15.71 11.27
C GLN A 330 -6.28 -15.19 9.88
N ASP A 331 -5.52 -14.10 9.84
CA ASP A 331 -4.97 -13.49 8.60
C ASP A 331 -6.05 -13.01 7.61
N SER A 332 -7.16 -12.45 8.10
CA SER A 332 -8.32 -12.10 7.26
C SER A 332 -8.02 -11.11 6.12
N LEU A 333 -7.28 -10.03 6.42
CA LEU A 333 -6.89 -9.00 5.49
C LEU A 333 -5.36 -8.94 5.36
N TYR A 334 -4.87 -9.29 4.19
CA TYR A 334 -3.45 -9.18 3.83
C TYR A 334 -3.21 -7.90 3.02
N THR A 335 -2.92 -6.80 3.70
CA THR A 335 -2.41 -5.57 3.06
C THR A 335 -0.92 -5.76 2.76
N HIS A 336 -0.62 -6.53 1.71
CA HIS A 336 0.71 -7.07 1.44
C HIS A 336 1.76 -5.98 1.24
N THR A 337 1.56 -5.09 0.27
CA THR A 337 2.51 -4.01 -0.05
C THR A 337 1.79 -2.77 -0.62
N MET A 338 2.55 -1.68 -0.83
CA MET A 338 2.11 -0.43 -1.49
C MET A 338 1.09 0.43 -0.70
N ARG A 339 0.59 1.52 -1.29
CA ARG A 339 -0.34 2.46 -0.65
C ARG A 339 -1.79 2.03 -0.81
N GLN A 340 -2.52 1.95 0.30
CA GLN A 340 -3.90 1.44 0.34
C GLN A 340 -4.78 2.30 1.25
N PHE A 341 -6.04 2.51 0.85
CA PHE A 341 -7.03 3.26 1.63
C PHE A 341 -8.30 2.45 1.84
N PHE A 342 -8.66 2.22 3.10
CA PHE A 342 -9.89 1.54 3.52
C PHE A 342 -10.80 2.55 4.20
N ARG A 343 -12.02 2.73 3.68
CA ARG A 343 -12.99 3.70 4.20
C ARG A 343 -14.31 2.99 4.48
N GLU A 344 -14.87 3.20 5.68
CA GLU A 344 -16.19 2.66 6.06
C GLU A 344 -16.30 1.14 5.88
N CYS A 345 -15.18 0.43 6.04
CA CYS A 345 -15.15 -1.02 5.91
C CYS A 345 -15.51 -1.69 7.25
N THR A 346 -16.04 -2.91 7.18
CA THR A 346 -16.14 -3.81 8.34
C THR A 346 -15.12 -4.91 8.18
N ILE A 347 -14.21 -5.07 9.15
CA ILE A 347 -13.13 -6.05 9.11
C ILE A 347 -13.21 -6.89 10.38
N THR A 348 -13.28 -8.21 10.23
CA THR A 348 -13.41 -9.13 11.37
C THR A 348 -12.36 -10.24 11.33
N GLY A 349 -11.85 -10.63 12.49
CA GLY A 349 -10.99 -11.80 12.60
C GLY A 349 -10.50 -12.05 14.03
N THR A 350 -9.48 -12.89 14.17
CA THR A 350 -8.94 -13.37 15.46
C THR A 350 -7.48 -12.99 15.63
N VAL A 351 -6.58 -13.81 15.08
CA VAL A 351 -5.12 -13.61 15.12
C VAL A 351 -4.68 -12.87 13.87
N ASP A 352 -3.92 -11.79 14.06
CA ASP A 352 -3.23 -11.02 13.03
C ASP A 352 -4.14 -10.67 11.84
N TYR A 353 -5.41 -10.36 12.13
CA TYR A 353 -6.42 -10.35 11.07
C TYR A 353 -6.28 -9.17 10.10
N ILE A 354 -5.43 -8.19 10.40
CA ILE A 354 -4.89 -7.19 9.47
C ILE A 354 -3.37 -7.27 9.51
N PHE A 355 -2.74 -7.75 8.44
CA PHE A 355 -1.29 -7.97 8.42
C PHE A 355 -0.69 -7.66 7.05
N GLY A 356 0.64 -7.55 7.01
CA GLY A 356 1.40 -7.20 5.82
C GLY A 356 2.29 -5.99 6.03
N ASP A 357 2.81 -5.45 4.92
CA ASP A 357 3.82 -4.39 4.89
C ASP A 357 3.41 -3.26 3.93
N ALA A 358 2.12 -3.04 3.75
CA ALA A 358 1.60 -1.88 3.04
C ALA A 358 1.76 -0.58 3.85
N THR A 359 1.70 0.56 3.16
CA THR A 359 1.33 1.84 3.78
C THR A 359 -0.18 1.97 3.71
N ALA A 360 -0.89 1.55 4.76
CA ALA A 360 -2.35 1.46 4.75
C ALA A 360 -3.00 2.40 5.77
N VAL A 361 -4.00 3.16 5.31
CA VAL A 361 -4.87 3.97 6.19
C VAL A 361 -6.28 3.38 6.21
N PHE A 362 -6.78 3.14 7.41
CA PHE A 362 -8.14 2.72 7.71
C PHE A 362 -8.88 3.89 8.34
N GLN A 363 -9.93 4.36 7.69
CA GLN A 363 -10.68 5.53 8.15
C GLN A 363 -12.17 5.20 8.32
N ASN A 364 -12.71 5.48 9.50
CA ASN A 364 -14.11 5.23 9.83
C ASN A 364 -14.52 3.76 9.65
N CYS A 365 -13.61 2.82 9.91
CA CYS A 365 -13.86 1.39 9.78
C CYS A 365 -14.35 0.78 11.10
N PHE A 366 -15.14 -0.30 11.00
CA PHE A 366 -15.47 -1.16 12.13
C PHE A 366 -14.50 -2.34 12.17
N LEU A 367 -13.71 -2.43 13.24
CA LEU A 367 -12.77 -3.51 13.48
C LEU A 367 -13.35 -4.40 14.58
N ARG A 368 -13.80 -5.61 14.23
CA ARG A 368 -14.46 -6.51 15.18
C ARG A 368 -13.63 -7.75 15.47
N VAL A 369 -13.30 -7.95 16.73
CA VAL A 369 -12.55 -9.11 17.19
C VAL A 369 -13.51 -10.28 17.39
N LYS A 370 -13.25 -11.41 16.73
CA LYS A 370 -14.06 -12.63 16.83
C LYS A 370 -13.59 -13.53 17.96
N LYS A 371 -14.46 -14.47 18.33
CA LYS A 371 -14.08 -15.58 19.21
C LYS A 371 -13.17 -16.55 18.46
N GLY A 372 -11.93 -16.68 18.95
CA GLY A 372 -10.95 -17.65 18.48
C GLY A 372 -11.04 -19.01 19.17
N LEU A 373 -9.99 -19.81 19.02
CA LEU A 373 -9.83 -21.08 19.74
C LEU A 373 -9.64 -20.84 21.26
N PRO A 374 -9.92 -21.84 22.12
CA PRO A 374 -9.65 -21.73 23.54
C PRO A 374 -8.20 -21.30 23.82
N ASN A 375 -8.01 -20.31 24.70
CA ASN A 375 -6.72 -19.72 25.06
C ASN A 375 -5.96 -19.01 23.92
N GLN A 376 -6.56 -18.87 22.72
CA GLN A 376 -5.98 -18.07 21.66
C GLN A 376 -6.00 -16.60 22.05
N LYS A 377 -4.87 -15.92 21.79
CA LYS A 377 -4.77 -14.46 21.95
C LYS A 377 -5.09 -13.82 20.60
N ASN A 378 -6.07 -12.93 20.59
CA ASN A 378 -6.45 -12.19 19.40
C ASN A 378 -5.56 -10.96 19.23
N THR A 379 -5.24 -10.63 17.98
CA THR A 379 -4.43 -9.46 17.60
C THR A 379 -5.06 -8.82 16.38
N ILE A 380 -5.33 -7.51 16.47
CA ILE A 380 -5.88 -6.78 15.32
C ILE A 380 -4.84 -6.68 14.23
N THR A 381 -3.59 -6.32 14.59
CA THR A 381 -2.54 -6.10 13.61
C THR A 381 -1.29 -6.97 13.79
N ALA A 382 -0.65 -7.26 12.66
CA ALA A 382 0.72 -7.76 12.59
C ALA A 382 1.49 -7.09 11.44
N HIS A 383 2.12 -5.95 11.72
CA HIS A 383 2.81 -5.16 10.70
C HIS A 383 4.21 -5.72 10.38
N GLY A 384 4.51 -5.80 9.08
CA GLY A 384 5.64 -6.51 8.50
C GLY A 384 6.88 -5.68 8.14
N ARG A 385 6.97 -4.41 8.56
CA ARG A 385 8.16 -3.58 8.25
C ARG A 385 9.45 -4.14 8.81
N LYS A 386 10.47 -4.31 7.98
CA LYS A 386 11.76 -4.89 8.37
C LYS A 386 12.95 -3.97 8.18
N ASP A 387 12.83 -2.93 7.35
CA ASP A 387 13.85 -1.90 7.18
C ASP A 387 13.31 -0.53 7.65
N PRO A 388 14.08 0.26 8.43
CA PRO A 388 13.63 1.55 8.94
C PRO A 388 13.41 2.61 7.85
N ASN A 389 14.01 2.44 6.67
CA ASN A 389 13.85 3.32 5.52
C ASN A 389 12.55 3.06 4.75
N GLU A 390 11.79 2.01 5.08
CA GLU A 390 10.50 1.76 4.46
C GLU A 390 9.44 2.78 4.94
N PRO A 391 8.62 3.33 4.02
CA PRO A 391 7.53 4.24 4.36
C PRO A 391 6.28 3.48 4.87
N THR A 392 6.37 2.16 5.09
CA THR A 392 5.25 1.25 5.38
C THR A 392 4.77 1.33 6.82
N GLY A 393 3.53 0.96 7.07
CA GLY A 393 2.89 1.05 8.39
C GLY A 393 1.38 1.04 8.27
N PHE A 394 0.71 0.80 9.40
CA PHE A 394 -0.74 0.91 9.49
C PHE A 394 -1.17 2.14 10.30
N SER A 395 -2.18 2.83 9.81
CA SER A 395 -2.82 3.96 10.49
C SER A 395 -4.33 3.76 10.55
N PHE A 396 -4.87 3.76 11.76
CA PHE A 396 -6.29 3.62 12.03
C PHE A 396 -6.83 4.92 12.60
N GLN A 397 -7.73 5.57 11.86
CA GLN A 397 -8.30 6.86 12.22
C GLN A 397 -9.83 6.81 12.25
N PHE A 398 -10.46 7.33 13.30
CA PHE A 398 -11.92 7.32 13.47
C PHE A 398 -12.54 5.90 13.45
N CYS A 399 -11.76 4.87 13.73
CA CYS A 399 -12.23 3.50 13.70
C CYS A 399 -12.99 3.16 14.98
N ASN A 400 -13.84 2.13 14.89
CA ASN A 400 -14.58 1.59 16.03
C ASN A 400 -14.14 0.13 16.28
N ILE A 401 -13.47 -0.09 17.40
CA ILE A 401 -12.85 -1.37 17.78
C ILE A 401 -13.70 -2.05 18.85
N THR A 402 -14.34 -3.15 18.46
CA THR A 402 -15.34 -3.86 19.27
C THR A 402 -15.15 -5.37 19.22
N ALA A 403 -15.80 -6.08 20.15
CA ALA A 403 -16.01 -7.52 20.01
C ALA A 403 -17.08 -7.77 18.93
N ASP A 404 -16.88 -8.81 18.11
CA ASP A 404 -17.94 -9.39 17.30
C ASP A 404 -18.93 -10.13 18.22
N SER A 405 -20.14 -10.35 17.73
CA SER A 405 -21.26 -10.99 18.43
C SER A 405 -20.91 -12.31 19.12
N ASP A 406 -20.02 -13.11 18.53
CA ASP A 406 -19.57 -14.39 19.10
C ASP A 406 -18.61 -14.24 20.29
N LEU A 407 -17.89 -13.11 20.38
CA LEU A 407 -16.92 -12.81 21.42
C LEU A 407 -17.54 -12.07 22.59
N VAL A 408 -18.62 -11.30 22.40
CA VAL A 408 -19.28 -10.50 23.46
C VAL A 408 -19.44 -11.24 24.80
N PRO A 409 -19.92 -12.51 24.85
CA PRO A 409 -20.07 -13.23 26.12
C PRO A 409 -18.75 -13.62 26.82
N TRP A 410 -17.61 -13.48 26.11
CA TRP A 410 -16.29 -13.98 26.51
C TRP A 410 -15.25 -12.88 26.64
N VAL A 411 -15.62 -11.62 26.43
CA VAL A 411 -14.74 -10.44 26.44
C VAL A 411 -13.85 -10.38 27.69
N SER A 412 -14.37 -10.73 28.87
CA SER A 412 -13.61 -10.74 30.12
C SER A 412 -12.56 -11.87 30.22
N SER A 413 -12.73 -12.93 29.43
CA SER A 413 -11.90 -14.15 29.47
C SER A 413 -10.97 -14.32 28.26
N THR A 414 -11.26 -13.63 27.16
CA THR A 414 -10.46 -13.68 25.93
C THR A 414 -9.49 -12.52 25.88
N GLN A 415 -8.23 -12.82 25.59
CA GLN A 415 -7.19 -11.79 25.50
C GLN A 415 -7.16 -11.23 24.07
N SER A 416 -7.43 -9.92 23.91
CA SER A 416 -7.32 -9.24 22.62
C SER A 416 -6.45 -7.99 22.71
N TYR A 417 -5.61 -7.80 21.70
CA TYR A 417 -4.59 -6.76 21.62
C TYR A 417 -4.70 -5.99 20.30
N LEU A 418 -4.23 -4.73 20.31
CA LEU A 418 -4.14 -3.87 19.14
C LEU A 418 -3.21 -4.47 18.07
N GLY A 419 -2.15 -5.18 18.48
CA GLY A 419 -1.29 -5.89 17.55
C GLY A 419 -0.04 -6.48 18.17
N ARG A 420 0.81 -7.06 17.31
CA ARG A 420 2.13 -7.62 17.65
C ARG A 420 3.15 -7.45 16.52
N PRO A 421 4.46 -7.32 16.81
CA PRO A 421 5.45 -6.94 15.81
C PRO A 421 5.94 -8.13 14.99
N TRP A 422 5.29 -8.38 13.85
CA TRP A 422 5.69 -9.48 12.96
C TRP A 422 7.15 -9.36 12.49
N LYS A 423 7.62 -8.12 12.26
CA LYS A 423 9.00 -7.82 11.85
C LYS A 423 9.62 -6.71 12.70
N SER A 424 10.94 -6.59 12.61
CA SER A 424 11.80 -5.80 13.51
C SER A 424 11.42 -4.33 13.64
N TYR A 425 10.87 -3.70 12.60
CA TYR A 425 10.51 -2.29 12.60
C TYR A 425 9.00 -2.08 12.46
N SER A 426 8.20 -3.08 12.84
CA SER A 426 6.73 -3.04 12.83
C SER A 426 6.18 -1.68 13.28
N ARG A 427 5.26 -1.10 12.50
CA ARG A 427 4.74 0.25 12.71
C ARG A 427 3.23 0.29 12.61
N THR A 428 2.57 0.72 13.67
CA THR A 428 1.10 0.77 13.74
C THR A 428 0.65 1.92 14.64
N VAL A 429 -0.31 2.71 14.18
CA VAL A 429 -0.87 3.82 14.93
C VAL A 429 -2.39 3.72 14.98
N PHE A 430 -2.95 3.83 16.19
CA PHE A 430 -4.39 4.02 16.40
C PHE A 430 -4.64 5.43 16.91
N MET A 431 -5.44 6.19 16.18
CA MET A 431 -5.73 7.58 16.54
C MET A 431 -7.20 7.93 16.38
N GLN A 432 -7.69 8.79 17.27
CA GLN A 432 -9.06 9.31 17.24
C GLN A 432 -10.13 8.21 17.09
N SER A 433 -9.85 7.03 17.64
CA SER A 433 -10.65 5.83 17.45
C SER A 433 -11.32 5.43 18.76
N TYR A 434 -12.47 4.80 18.67
CA TYR A 434 -13.15 4.20 19.83
C TYR A 434 -12.63 2.77 20.06
N MET A 435 -12.31 2.45 21.30
CA MET A 435 -11.89 1.13 21.77
C MET A 435 -12.80 0.69 22.91
N SER A 436 -13.62 -0.32 22.66
CA SER A 436 -14.36 -1.01 23.73
C SER A 436 -13.43 -1.76 24.68
N GLU A 437 -13.99 -2.31 25.75
CA GLU A 437 -13.34 -3.16 26.74
C GLU A 437 -12.77 -4.48 26.19
N VAL A 438 -12.95 -4.77 24.89
CA VAL A 438 -12.33 -5.91 24.23
C VAL A 438 -10.79 -5.83 24.23
N ILE A 439 -10.23 -4.62 24.22
CA ILE A 439 -8.78 -4.39 24.23
C ILE A 439 -8.28 -4.41 25.67
N ARG A 440 -7.29 -5.26 25.93
CA ARG A 440 -6.67 -5.36 27.25
C ARG A 440 -5.88 -4.10 27.62
N GLY A 441 -5.67 -3.91 28.92
CA GLY A 441 -4.89 -2.79 29.46
C GLY A 441 -3.46 -2.70 28.91
N GLU A 442 -2.80 -3.85 28.68
CA GLU A 442 -1.46 -3.92 28.10
C GLU A 442 -1.42 -3.34 26.67
N GLY A 443 -2.53 -3.42 25.94
CA GLY A 443 -2.72 -2.87 24.59
C GLY A 443 -2.04 -3.68 23.48
N TRP A 444 -0.78 -4.04 23.65
CA TRP A 444 0.08 -4.68 22.63
C TRP A 444 0.65 -6.00 23.13
N LEU A 445 0.93 -6.93 22.22
CA LEU A 445 1.42 -8.28 22.54
C LEU A 445 2.81 -8.51 21.93
N GLU A 446 3.72 -9.14 22.67
CA GLU A 446 5.03 -9.50 22.15
C GLU A 446 4.91 -10.50 21.00
N TRP A 447 5.83 -10.43 20.03
CA TRP A 447 5.96 -11.47 19.01
C TRP A 447 6.66 -12.71 19.58
N ASN A 448 7.89 -12.51 20.11
CA ASN A 448 8.68 -13.54 20.77
C ASN A 448 9.73 -12.91 21.69
N GLY A 449 9.55 -13.01 23.01
CA GLY A 449 10.44 -12.40 23.99
C GLY A 449 10.64 -10.90 23.73
N ASN A 450 11.90 -10.46 23.69
CA ASN A 450 12.25 -9.05 23.48
C ASN A 450 12.41 -8.65 22.00
N PHE A 451 12.04 -9.52 21.05
CA PHE A 451 12.14 -9.21 19.62
C PHE A 451 11.37 -7.94 19.27
N ALA A 452 12.01 -7.04 18.52
CA ALA A 452 11.47 -5.78 17.99
C ALA A 452 11.04 -4.71 19.01
N LEU A 453 11.02 -5.00 20.32
CA LEU A 453 10.43 -4.10 21.33
C LEU A 453 11.11 -2.71 21.40
N GLU A 454 12.39 -2.64 21.02
CA GLU A 454 13.16 -1.39 20.96
C GLU A 454 13.01 -0.63 19.64
N THR A 455 12.72 -1.33 18.55
CA THR A 455 12.81 -0.83 17.17
C THR A 455 11.45 -0.66 16.48
N LEU A 456 10.40 -1.29 17.00
CA LEU A 456 9.02 -1.07 16.57
C LEU A 456 8.58 0.37 16.85
N TYR A 457 7.49 0.80 16.21
CA TYR A 457 6.90 2.12 16.44
C TYR A 457 5.38 1.97 16.57
N TYR A 458 4.91 1.87 17.80
CA TYR A 458 3.48 1.74 18.14
C TYR A 458 2.95 3.00 18.80
N GLY A 459 1.91 3.58 18.21
CA GLY A 459 1.37 4.87 18.61
C GLY A 459 -0.11 4.84 18.95
N GLU A 460 -0.49 5.59 19.99
CA GLU A 460 -1.89 5.84 20.35
C GLU A 460 -2.11 7.35 20.54
N TYR A 461 -3.16 7.91 19.93
CA TYR A 461 -3.47 9.35 20.01
C TYR A 461 -4.97 9.62 20.12
N MET A 462 -5.40 10.29 21.20
CA MET A 462 -6.80 10.71 21.40
C MET A 462 -7.86 9.62 21.14
N ASN A 463 -7.55 8.38 21.52
CA ASN A 463 -8.54 7.30 21.48
C ASN A 463 -9.53 7.43 22.66
N THR A 464 -10.73 6.89 22.49
CA THR A 464 -11.81 6.94 23.50
C THR A 464 -12.36 5.55 23.78
N GLY A 465 -13.15 5.40 24.85
CA GLY A 465 -13.76 4.13 25.25
C GLY A 465 -12.97 3.38 26.32
N ALA A 466 -13.56 2.30 26.83
CA ALA A 466 -13.04 1.57 28.00
C ALA A 466 -11.67 0.91 27.75
N GLY A 467 -11.36 0.51 26.51
CA GLY A 467 -10.07 -0.08 26.13
C GLY A 467 -8.98 0.92 25.79
N ALA A 468 -9.28 2.23 25.76
CA ALA A 468 -8.34 3.27 25.35
C ALA A 468 -7.43 3.79 26.48
N GLY A 469 -7.60 3.30 27.71
CA GLY A 469 -6.80 3.75 28.85
C GLY A 469 -5.32 3.42 28.72
N LEU A 470 -4.45 4.42 28.84
CA LEU A 470 -3.00 4.27 28.62
C LEU A 470 -2.21 3.82 29.87
N ALA A 471 -2.80 3.88 31.06
CA ALA A 471 -2.09 3.70 32.34
C ALA A 471 -1.42 2.32 32.50
N ASN A 472 -1.98 1.28 31.89
CA ASN A 472 -1.51 -0.11 32.00
C ASN A 472 -0.82 -0.61 30.73
N ARG A 473 -0.55 0.27 29.76
CA ARG A 473 0.12 -0.11 28.51
C ARG A 473 1.52 -0.65 28.78
N VAL A 474 1.98 -1.49 27.87
CA VAL A 474 3.36 -1.99 27.85
C VAL A 474 4.38 -0.84 27.95
N LYS A 475 5.55 -1.12 28.54
CA LYS A 475 6.62 -0.13 28.75
C LYS A 475 7.77 -0.28 27.75
N TRP A 476 7.49 -0.78 26.57
CA TRP A 476 8.50 -1.01 25.53
C TRP A 476 9.04 0.32 25.00
N PRO A 477 10.35 0.44 24.69
CA PRO A 477 10.89 1.68 24.13
C PRO A 477 10.24 2.11 22.81
N GLY A 478 9.80 1.16 21.98
CA GLY A 478 9.09 1.44 20.73
C GLY A 478 7.60 1.79 20.88
N TYR A 479 7.04 1.75 22.10
CA TYR A 479 5.68 2.19 22.36
C TYR A 479 5.64 3.68 22.73
N HIS A 480 4.74 4.42 22.09
CA HIS A 480 4.68 5.88 22.16
C HIS A 480 3.23 6.35 22.37
N PRO A 481 2.84 6.76 23.59
CA PRO A 481 1.63 7.55 23.76
C PRO A 481 1.89 8.93 23.14
N PHE A 482 1.17 9.28 22.07
CA PHE A 482 1.38 10.57 21.40
C PHE A 482 0.75 11.68 22.24
N ASN A 483 1.59 12.60 22.70
CA ASN A 483 1.17 13.77 23.45
C ASN A 483 1.12 15.03 22.58
N ASP A 484 1.66 14.96 21.36
CA ASP A 484 1.70 16.05 20.38
C ASP A 484 0.98 15.64 19.08
N SER A 485 0.11 16.52 18.59
CA SER A 485 -0.56 16.37 17.30
C SER A 485 0.40 16.24 16.11
N ASN A 486 1.62 16.77 16.19
CA ASN A 486 2.59 16.64 15.09
C ASN A 486 3.01 15.17 14.88
N GLN A 487 3.15 14.40 15.97
CA GLN A 487 3.48 12.97 15.88
C GLN A 487 2.36 12.21 15.17
N ALA A 488 1.10 12.50 15.51
CA ALA A 488 -0.07 11.86 14.91
C ALA A 488 -0.33 12.31 13.47
N SER A 489 -0.01 13.57 13.13
CA SER A 489 -0.24 14.17 11.81
C SER A 489 0.49 13.41 10.69
N ASN A 490 1.66 12.84 10.99
CA ASN A 490 2.45 12.05 10.05
C ASN A 490 1.75 10.74 9.61
N PHE A 491 0.73 10.30 10.35
CA PHE A 491 -0.05 9.10 10.06
C PHE A 491 -1.43 9.41 9.44
N THR A 492 -1.71 10.67 9.11
CA THR A 492 -2.96 11.08 8.46
C THR A 492 -2.98 10.73 6.98
N VAL A 493 -4.16 10.75 6.35
CA VAL A 493 -4.33 10.46 4.92
C VAL A 493 -3.44 11.35 4.04
N ALA A 494 -3.36 12.65 4.35
CA ALA A 494 -2.59 13.61 3.56
C ALA A 494 -1.08 13.36 3.61
N GLN A 495 -0.55 12.94 4.76
CA GLN A 495 0.90 12.78 4.97
C GLN A 495 1.35 11.35 4.68
N PHE A 496 0.63 10.36 5.20
CA PHE A 496 1.09 8.98 5.23
C PHE A 496 0.97 8.27 3.89
N ILE A 497 -0.12 8.53 3.16
CA ILE A 497 -0.39 7.94 1.83
C ILE A 497 -0.53 9.00 0.74
N GLU A 498 -0.20 10.25 1.04
CA GLU A 498 -0.32 11.39 0.11
C GLU A 498 -1.71 11.49 -0.55
N GLY A 499 -2.75 11.19 0.23
CA GLY A 499 -4.10 10.95 -0.28
C GLY A 499 -4.65 12.11 -1.13
N ASN A 500 -4.26 13.35 -0.82
CA ASN A 500 -4.65 14.54 -1.59
C ASN A 500 -4.23 14.50 -3.07
N LEU A 501 -3.18 13.75 -3.40
CA LEU A 501 -2.67 13.65 -4.75
C LEU A 501 -3.49 12.69 -5.62
N TRP A 502 -4.18 11.70 -5.04
CA TRP A 502 -4.80 10.62 -5.81
C TRP A 502 -6.23 10.25 -5.40
N LEU A 503 -6.61 10.34 -4.13
CA LEU A 503 -7.96 9.99 -3.66
C LEU A 503 -9.08 10.84 -4.27
N PRO A 504 -8.93 12.16 -4.55
CA PRO A 504 -10.00 12.94 -5.17
C PRO A 504 -10.49 12.39 -6.51
N SER A 505 -9.61 11.73 -7.28
CA SER A 505 -9.96 11.11 -8.56
C SER A 505 -10.82 9.85 -8.43
N THR A 506 -10.89 9.27 -7.23
CA THR A 506 -11.66 8.05 -6.93
C THR A 506 -13.12 8.35 -6.59
N GLY A 507 -13.43 9.60 -6.24
CA GLY A 507 -14.75 10.02 -5.76
C GLY A 507 -15.08 9.60 -4.33
N VAL A 508 -14.17 8.92 -3.63
CA VAL A 508 -14.34 8.58 -2.21
C VAL A 508 -14.02 9.79 -1.35
N THR A 509 -14.94 10.13 -0.45
CA THR A 509 -14.75 11.18 0.55
C THR A 509 -13.83 10.69 1.66
N TYR A 510 -12.89 11.53 2.09
CA TYR A 510 -11.94 11.21 3.16
C TYR A 510 -11.62 12.46 3.98
N THR A 511 -11.24 12.26 5.24
CA THR A 511 -10.66 13.30 6.08
C THR A 511 -9.15 13.30 5.86
N ALA A 512 -8.58 14.43 5.42
CA ALA A 512 -7.18 14.52 5.05
C ALA A 512 -6.22 14.50 6.25
N GLY A 513 -6.60 15.15 7.37
CA GLY A 513 -5.77 15.36 8.55
C GLY A 513 -6.42 14.89 9.86
N LEU A 514 -5.92 15.41 10.98
CA LEU A 514 -6.54 15.25 12.30
C LEU A 514 -7.79 16.15 12.44
N ILE A 515 -8.71 15.77 13.32
CA ILE A 515 -9.81 16.63 13.76
C ILE A 515 -9.54 17.01 15.22
N LEU A 516 -9.17 18.25 15.49
CA LEU A 516 -8.83 18.72 16.84
C LEU A 516 -10.07 19.03 17.68
#